data_AF-A0A2U2DGP1-F1
#
_entry.id   AF-A0A2U2DGP1-F1
#
_cell.length_a   1.000
_cell.length_b   1.000
_cell.length_c   1.000
_cell.angle_alpha   90.00
_cell.angle_beta   90.00
_cell.angle_gamma   90.00
#
_symmetry.space_group_name_H-M   'P 1'
#
loop_
_entity.id
_entity.type
_entity.pdbx_description
1 polymer ?
#
loop_
_entity_poly.entity_id
_entity_poly.type
_entity_poly.pdbx_seq_one_letter_code
_entity_poly.pdbx_strand_id
1 'polypeptide(L)'
;EVVTVNPGAFRTGFNDTGMESMDQWWGQGERVIAHWPVRELDRQHDPDDMIEAMIEVIEAVNPAYRTVRPASAADMVRKEQNEIWDRKASEA
;
A
#
# COMPACT_ATOMS: atom_id res chain seq x y z
N GLU A 1 19.33 4.75 15.95
CA GLU A 1 17.88 5.05 16.07
C GLU A 1 17.09 3.97 15.34
N VAL A 2 15.77 3.92 15.49
CA VAL A 2 14.91 3.01 14.72
C VAL A 2 13.91 3.87 13.97
N VAL A 3 13.79 3.65 12.66
CA VAL A 3 12.87 4.36 11.76
C VAL A 3 12.16 3.37 10.85
N THR A 4 11.13 3.82 10.14
CA THR A 4 10.30 3.00 9.25
C THR A 4 10.27 3.58 7.84
N VAL A 5 10.33 2.68 6.85
CA VAL A 5 10.05 2.98 5.44
C VAL A 5 8.82 2.19 5.05
N ASN A 6 7.74 2.89 4.68
CA ASN A 6 6.45 2.31 4.36
C ASN A 6 6.19 2.39 2.85
N PRO A 7 6.25 1.26 2.13
CA PRO A 7 5.91 1.21 0.73
C PRO A 7 4.40 1.23 0.49
N GLY A 8 3.99 1.96 -0.54
CA GLY A 8 2.74 1.76 -1.25
C GLY A 8 2.84 0.59 -2.24
N ALA A 9 2.03 0.60 -3.29
CA ALA A 9 2.02 -0.46 -4.29
C ALA A 9 3.19 -0.31 -5.27
N PHE A 10 4.19 -1.19 -5.17
CA PHE A 10 5.34 -1.27 -6.07
C PHE A 10 5.38 -2.60 -6.81
N ARG A 11 5.89 -2.60 -8.06
CA ARG A 11 5.97 -3.76 -8.97
C ARG A 11 7.06 -4.75 -8.56
N THR A 12 6.89 -5.37 -7.40
CA THR A 12 7.82 -6.38 -6.86
C THR A 12 7.29 -7.82 -7.02
N GLY A 13 6.06 -7.98 -7.54
CA GLY A 13 5.33 -9.25 -7.58
C GLY A 13 4.57 -9.58 -6.29
N PHE A 14 4.76 -8.82 -5.21
CA PHE A 14 4.09 -9.04 -3.93
C PHE A 14 2.56 -8.91 -4.06
N ASN A 15 2.08 -7.80 -4.63
CA ASN A 15 0.63 -7.58 -4.77
C ASN A 15 0.00 -8.54 -5.79
N ASP A 16 0.73 -8.84 -6.87
CA ASP A 16 0.28 -9.78 -7.92
C ASP A 16 0.09 -11.19 -7.33
N THR A 17 1.08 -11.68 -6.57
CA THR A 17 0.97 -12.95 -5.83
C THR A 17 -0.22 -12.94 -4.86
N GLY A 18 -0.47 -11.80 -4.22
CA GLY A 18 -1.64 -11.61 -3.36
C GLY A 18 -2.95 -11.80 -4.10
N MET A 19 -3.09 -11.20 -5.29
CA MET A 19 -4.27 -11.36 -6.14
C MET A 19 -4.44 -12.81 -6.60
N GLU A 20 -3.39 -13.43 -7.16
CA GLU A 20 -3.40 -14.82 -7.60
C GLU A 20 -3.77 -15.80 -6.46
N SER A 21 -3.24 -15.56 -5.26
CA SER A 21 -3.49 -16.40 -4.09
C SER A 21 -4.94 -16.35 -3.62
N MET A 22 -5.66 -15.25 -3.87
CA MET A 22 -7.08 -15.22 -3.55
C MET A 22 -7.87 -16.14 -4.51
N ASP A 23 -7.42 -16.31 -5.76
CA ASP A 23 -8.15 -17.04 -6.81
C ASP A 23 -7.94 -18.56 -6.72
N GLN A 24 -6.82 -18.99 -6.14
CA GLN A 24 -6.33 -20.37 -6.18
C GLN A 24 -7.33 -21.42 -5.65
N TRP A 25 -8.16 -21.06 -4.67
CA TRP A 25 -9.15 -21.95 -4.05
C TRP A 25 -10.54 -21.76 -4.61
N TRP A 26 -10.75 -20.71 -5.41
CA TRP A 26 -12.07 -20.34 -5.86
C TRP A 26 -12.71 -21.53 -6.60
N GLY A 27 -11.98 -22.16 -7.53
CA GLY A 27 -12.40 -23.34 -8.29
C GLY A 27 -12.81 -24.60 -7.51
N GLN A 28 -12.49 -24.72 -6.21
CA GLN A 28 -12.40 -26.03 -5.53
C GLN A 28 -13.63 -26.47 -4.72
N GLY A 29 -14.83 -25.93 -4.98
CA GLY A 29 -16.06 -26.37 -4.32
C GLY A 29 -17.28 -25.47 -4.54
N GLU A 30 -18.35 -25.77 -3.80
CA GLU A 30 -19.56 -24.93 -3.74
C GLU A 30 -19.29 -23.61 -3.00
N ARG A 31 -19.89 -22.52 -3.47
CA ARG A 31 -19.65 -21.15 -2.98
C ARG A 31 -20.98 -20.49 -2.66
N VAL A 32 -21.05 -19.78 -1.54
CA VAL A 32 -22.22 -18.99 -1.13
C VAL A 32 -22.09 -17.50 -1.47
N ILE A 33 -20.96 -17.09 -2.04
CA ILE A 33 -20.66 -15.72 -2.47
C ILE A 33 -20.17 -15.70 -3.91
N ALA A 34 -20.46 -14.61 -4.63
CA ALA A 34 -20.01 -14.39 -6.00
C ALA A 34 -18.51 -14.15 -6.07
N HIS A 35 -17.90 -14.47 -7.21
CA HIS A 35 -16.48 -14.17 -7.41
C HIS A 35 -16.30 -12.67 -7.51
N TRP A 36 -15.25 -12.18 -6.87
CA TRP A 36 -14.75 -10.86 -7.17
C TRP A 36 -14.12 -10.91 -8.58
N PRO A 37 -14.27 -9.84 -9.38
CA PRO A 37 -13.70 -9.83 -10.73
C PRO A 37 -12.18 -9.91 -10.63
N VAL A 38 -11.59 -10.78 -11.46
CA VAL A 38 -10.14 -10.83 -11.67
C VAL A 38 -9.70 -9.49 -12.23
N ARG A 39 -8.68 -8.88 -11.62
CA ARG A 39 -8.16 -7.57 -12.01
C ARG A 39 -6.64 -7.64 -12.05
N GLU A 40 -6.08 -7.13 -13.13
CA GLU A 40 -4.63 -6.88 -13.18
C GLU A 40 -4.28 -5.61 -12.39
N LEU A 41 -3.12 -5.62 -11.76
CA LEU A 41 -2.58 -4.49 -11.01
C LEU A 41 -1.61 -3.69 -11.89
N ASP A 42 -2.18 -2.87 -12.78
CA ASP A 42 -1.48 -2.09 -13.80
C ASP A 42 -0.89 -0.76 -13.29
N ARG A 43 -1.33 -0.29 -12.10
CA ARG A 43 -0.96 1.02 -11.52
C ARG A 43 0.07 0.92 -10.39
N GLN A 44 0.87 -0.12 -10.39
CA GLN A 44 1.94 -0.29 -9.42
C GLN A 44 3.17 0.56 -9.82
N HIS A 45 3.83 1.17 -8.84
CA HIS A 45 4.99 2.05 -9.04
C HIS A 45 6.27 1.26 -9.33
N ASP A 46 7.27 1.94 -9.90
CA ASP A 46 8.60 1.37 -10.09
C ASP A 46 9.33 1.22 -8.74
N PRO A 47 9.81 0.00 -8.38
CA PRO A 47 10.53 -0.22 -7.12
C PRO A 47 11.76 0.68 -6.90
N ASP A 48 12.35 1.23 -7.96
CA ASP A 48 13.52 2.12 -7.85
C ASP A 48 13.25 3.33 -6.94
N ASP A 49 12.05 3.94 -7.01
CA ASP A 49 11.66 5.06 -6.12
C ASP A 49 11.69 4.67 -4.63
N MET A 50 11.35 3.41 -4.32
CA MET A 50 11.43 2.90 -2.95
C MET A 50 12.89 2.66 -2.53
N ILE A 51 13.72 2.13 -3.42
CA ILE A 51 15.14 1.87 -3.15
C ILE A 51 15.88 3.19 -2.89
N GLU A 52 15.64 4.20 -3.72
CA GLU A 52 16.19 5.55 -3.53
C GLU A 52 15.81 6.12 -2.17
N ALA A 53 14.54 6.05 -1.79
CA ALA A 53 14.08 6.52 -0.48
C ALA A 53 14.71 5.75 0.70
N MET A 54 14.99 4.45 0.55
CA MET A 54 15.70 3.68 1.57
C MET A 54 17.15 4.17 1.72
N ILE A 55 17.84 4.43 0.61
CA ILE A 55 19.21 4.97 0.61
C ILE A 55 19.23 6.33 1.31
N GLU A 56 18.35 7.26 0.92
CA GLU A 56 18.24 8.58 1.53
C GLU A 56 18.04 8.52 3.06
N VAL A 57 17.19 7.60 3.53
CA VAL A 57 16.92 7.43 4.97
C VAL A 57 18.14 6.87 5.71
N ILE A 58 18.87 5.92 5.12
CA ILE A 58 20.05 5.31 5.73
C ILE A 58 21.20 6.31 5.86
N GLU A 59 21.37 7.18 4.86
CA GLU A 59 22.47 8.16 4.83
C GLU A 59 22.17 9.44 5.63
N ALA A 60 20.91 9.67 6.03
CA ALA A 60 20.52 10.87 6.76
C ALA A 60 21.07 10.91 8.20
N VAL A 61 21.57 12.09 8.61
CA VAL A 61 22.07 12.33 9.98
C VAL A 61 20.93 12.39 11.01
N ASN A 62 19.74 12.80 10.60
CA ASN A 62 18.54 12.91 11.44
C ASN A 62 17.29 12.59 10.60
N PRO A 63 17.06 11.30 10.25
CA PRO A 63 15.95 10.91 9.41
C PRO A 63 14.60 11.08 10.12
N ALA A 64 13.54 11.26 9.33
CA ALA A 64 12.19 11.15 9.87
C ALA A 64 11.95 9.73 10.40
N TYR A 65 11.20 9.60 11.50
CA TYR A 65 10.82 8.28 12.03
C TYR A 65 10.00 7.45 11.03
N ARG A 66 9.24 8.11 10.15
CA ARG A 66 8.35 7.48 9.18
C ARG A 66 8.48 8.12 7.82
N THR A 67 8.98 7.34 6.86
CA THR A 67 9.05 7.69 5.44
C THR A 67 8.02 6.86 4.69
N VAL A 68 7.16 7.51 3.90
CA VAL A 68 6.17 6.83 3.05
C VAL A 68 6.47 7.18 1.59
N ARG A 69 6.45 6.18 0.71
CA ARG A 69 6.59 6.34 -0.73
C ARG A 69 5.61 5.41 -1.45
N PRO A 70 5.09 5.78 -2.63
CA PRO A 70 5.29 7.06 -3.33
C PRO A 70 4.67 8.24 -2.56
N ALA A 71 4.99 9.48 -2.95
CA ALA A 71 4.46 10.67 -2.28
C ALA A 71 2.93 10.71 -2.24
N SER A 72 2.27 10.23 -3.29
CA SER A 72 0.80 10.10 -3.36
C SER A 72 0.23 9.22 -2.24
N ALA A 73 0.94 8.16 -1.84
CA ALA A 73 0.52 7.32 -0.71
C ALA A 73 0.67 8.07 0.62
N ALA A 74 1.72 8.88 0.78
CA ALA A 74 1.89 9.71 1.96
C ALA A 74 0.76 10.74 2.10
N ASP A 75 0.38 11.39 1.00
CA ASP A 75 -0.70 12.37 0.96
C ASP A 75 -2.06 11.72 1.26
N MET A 76 -2.32 10.56 0.67
CA MET A 76 -3.54 9.79 0.90
C MET A 76 -3.69 9.41 2.38
N VAL A 77 -2.63 8.87 2.99
CA VAL A 77 -2.63 8.47 4.41
C VAL A 77 -2.85 9.67 5.33
N ARG A 78 -2.27 10.84 5.02
CA ARG A 78 -2.51 12.07 5.80
C ARG A 78 -3.95 12.54 5.65
N LYS A 79 -4.46 12.54 4.42
CA LYS A 79 -5.83 12.96 4.11
C LYS A 79 -6.85 12.09 4.82
N GLU A 80 -6.75 10.77 4.71
CA GLU A 80 -7.68 9.83 5.34
C GLU A 80 -7.70 10.00 6.86
N GLN A 81 -6.53 10.15 7.49
CA GLN A 81 -6.46 10.41 8.92
C GLN A 81 -7.15 11.72 9.29
N ASN A 82 -6.90 12.81 8.55
CA ASN A 82 -7.55 14.10 8.80
C ASN A 82 -9.07 14.01 8.61
N GLU A 83 -9.54 13.35 7.55
CA GLU A 83 -10.97 13.16 7.28
C GLU A 83 -11.69 12.40 8.40
N ILE A 84 -10.99 11.48 9.07
CA ILE A 84 -11.54 10.79 10.25
C ILE A 84 -11.64 11.74 11.45
N TRP A 85 -10.62 12.56 11.68
CA TRP A 85 -10.62 13.54 12.78
C TRP A 85 -11.69 14.63 12.60
N ASP A 86 -11.92 15.05 11.36
CA ASP A 86 -12.86 16.12 11.02
C ASP A 86 -14.31 15.62 10.87
N ARG A 87 -14.52 14.29 10.85
CA ARG A 87 -15.84 13.68 10.61
C ARG A 87 -16.84 14.06 11.70
N LYS A 88 -18.00 14.57 11.29
CA LYS A 88 -19.10 14.85 12.23
C LYS A 88 -19.92 13.60 12.48
N ALA A 89 -20.53 13.52 13.67
CA ALA A 89 -21.40 12.38 14.04
C ALA A 89 -22.58 12.16 13.07
N SER A 90 -23.02 13.19 12.36
CA SER A 90 -24.08 13.11 11.35
C SER A 90 -23.63 12.51 10.01
N GLU A 91 -22.34 12.30 9.81
CA GLU A 91 -21.71 11.80 8.57
C GLU A 91 -21.14 10.38 8.76
N ALA A 92 -21.43 9.75 9.88
CA ALA A 92 -21.02 8.39 10.22
C ALA A 92 -21.92 7.33 9.58
#